data_AF-A0A0G0XGS0-F1
#
_entry.id   AF-A0A0G0XGS0-F1
#
_cell.length_a   1.000
_cell.length_b   1.000
_cell.length_c   1.000
_cell.angle_alpha   90.00
_cell.angle_beta   90.00
_cell.angle_gamma   90.00
#
_symmetry.space_group_name_H-M   'P 1'
#
loop_
_entity.id
_entity.type
_entity.pdbx_description
1 polymer ?
#
loop_
_entity_poly.entity_id
_entity_poly.type
_entity_poly.pdbx_seq_one_letter_code
_entity_poly.pdbx_strand_id
1 'polypeptide(L)'
;MKPKFKFKKDTRDKLWADLELSIQKRATKKDPKFIPKGSWKKFVRNQDGFKVFRVNGEWVRNNLSIIFGHGGHGFVHEFIPLNEIWIDTHHEDCKCKNVRKDRKMSKQYTDSTTLHEITECQEMKKGAIFHHAHQTALQKEISAGIIPDPYTEMN
;
A
#
# COMPACT_ATOMS: atom_id res chain seq x y z
N MET A 1 21.40 -7.17 -11.00
CA MET A 1 21.78 -7.63 -9.64
C MET A 1 20.51 -7.80 -8.83
N LYS A 2 20.32 -8.93 -8.11
CA LYS A 2 19.15 -9.08 -7.22
C LYS A 2 19.27 -8.08 -6.04
N PRO A 3 18.19 -7.39 -5.64
CA PRO A 3 18.26 -6.46 -4.52
C PRO A 3 18.57 -7.22 -3.21
N LYS A 4 19.60 -6.77 -2.48
CA LYS A 4 19.99 -7.34 -1.18
C LYS A 4 19.41 -6.48 -0.06
N PHE A 5 18.34 -6.96 0.57
CA PHE A 5 17.74 -6.32 1.74
C PHE A 5 18.18 -7.03 3.03
N LYS A 6 18.38 -6.28 4.12
CA LYS A 6 18.64 -6.81 5.46
C LYS A 6 17.45 -6.44 6.35
N PHE A 7 16.55 -7.38 6.59
CA PHE A 7 15.37 -7.14 7.42
C PHE A 7 15.61 -7.54 8.88
N LYS A 8 14.92 -6.87 9.80
CA LYS A 8 14.83 -7.25 11.21
C LYS A 8 14.00 -8.53 11.36
N LYS A 9 14.35 -9.35 12.35
CA LYS A 9 13.55 -10.52 12.74
C LYS A 9 12.34 -10.04 13.54
N ASP A 10 11.17 -10.59 13.23
CA ASP A 10 9.98 -10.41 14.04
C ASP A 10 9.99 -11.38 15.24
N THR A 11 9.73 -10.86 16.43
CA THR A 11 9.72 -11.58 17.71
C THR A 11 8.33 -11.75 18.29
N ARG A 12 7.27 -11.34 17.55
CA ARG A 12 5.86 -11.58 17.90
C ARG A 12 5.50 -13.07 17.77
N ASP A 13 4.23 -13.40 18.01
CA ASP A 13 3.73 -14.79 17.88
C ASP A 13 4.17 -15.44 16.57
N LYS A 14 4.38 -16.76 16.63
CA LYS A 14 4.93 -17.56 15.53
C LYS A 14 4.26 -17.30 14.19
N LEU A 15 2.93 -17.19 14.17
CA LEU A 15 2.15 -16.90 12.96
C LEU A 15 2.58 -15.59 12.30
N TRP A 16 2.75 -14.53 13.10
CA TRP A 16 3.15 -13.21 12.61
C TRP A 16 4.60 -13.22 12.13
N ALA A 17 5.49 -13.89 12.86
CA ALA A 17 6.88 -14.03 12.47
C ALA A 17 7.04 -14.82 11.16
N ASP A 18 6.25 -15.87 10.96
CA ASP A 18 6.25 -16.66 9.72
C ASP A 18 5.70 -15.86 8.54
N LEU A 19 4.62 -15.09 8.74
CA LEU A 19 4.08 -14.18 7.73
C LEU A 19 5.11 -13.13 7.34
N GLU A 20 5.74 -12.47 8.31
CA GLU A 20 6.78 -11.47 8.08
C GLU A 20 7.94 -12.06 7.27
N LEU A 21 8.43 -13.24 7.67
CA LEU A 21 9.50 -13.94 6.96
C LEU A 21 9.11 -14.24 5.50
N SER A 22 7.85 -14.58 5.24
CA SER A 22 7.34 -14.82 3.88
C SER A 22 7.37 -13.55 3.02
N ILE A 23 6.96 -12.40 3.59
CA ILE A 23 6.99 -11.09 2.93
C ILE A 23 8.43 -10.73 2.54
N GLN A 24 9.36 -10.84 3.49
CA GLN A 24 10.77 -10.54 3.29
C GLN A 24 11.42 -11.45 2.24
N LYS A 25 11.11 -12.75 2.26
CA LYS A 25 11.58 -13.71 1.25
C LYS A 25 11.07 -13.37 -0.16
N ARG A 26 9.80 -12.95 -0.29
CA ARG A 26 9.25 -12.54 -1.59
C ARG A 26 9.91 -11.26 -2.10
N ALA A 27 10.11 -10.28 -1.23
CA ALA A 27 10.78 -9.03 -1.58
C ALA A 27 12.21 -9.24 -2.10
N THR A 28 13.00 -10.10 -1.44
CA THR A 28 14.39 -10.39 -1.87
C THR A 28 14.48 -11.19 -3.17
N LYS A 29 13.48 -12.03 -3.47
CA LYS A 29 13.45 -12.86 -4.68
C LYS A 29 12.85 -12.15 -5.90
N LYS A 30 12.36 -10.92 -5.73
CA LYS A 30 11.65 -10.18 -6.76
C LYS A 30 12.49 -9.95 -8.02
N ASP A 31 11.89 -10.21 -9.18
CA ASP A 31 12.49 -9.91 -10.48
C ASP A 31 12.35 -8.42 -10.80
N PRO A 32 13.44 -7.65 -10.90
CA PRO A 32 13.37 -6.23 -11.25
C PRO A 32 12.88 -5.99 -12.69
N LYS A 33 12.86 -7.01 -13.55
CA LYS A 33 12.34 -6.90 -14.92
C LYS A 33 10.84 -7.15 -15.01
N PHE A 34 10.22 -7.70 -13.96
CA PHE A 34 8.78 -7.92 -13.94
C PHE A 34 8.06 -6.59 -13.75
N ILE A 35 7.41 -6.13 -14.84
CA ILE A 35 6.63 -4.91 -14.85
C ILE A 35 5.28 -5.26 -15.48
N PRO A 36 4.21 -5.42 -14.68
CA PRO A 36 2.89 -5.68 -15.23
C PRO A 36 2.37 -4.43 -15.94
N LYS A 37 1.80 -4.65 -17.13
CA LYS A 37 1.23 -3.62 -18.01
C LYS A 37 -0.19 -4.00 -18.37
N GLY A 38 -1.08 -3.02 -18.39
CA GLY A 38 -2.47 -3.18 -18.81
C GLY A 38 -3.26 -1.90 -18.65
N SER A 39 -4.41 -1.81 -19.32
CA SER A 39 -5.30 -0.64 -19.27
C SER A 39 -5.87 -0.37 -17.87
N TRP A 40 -5.89 -1.39 -17.01
CA TRP A 40 -6.28 -1.34 -15.60
C TRP A 40 -5.28 -0.59 -14.71
N LYS A 41 -4.10 -0.18 -15.22
CA LYS A 41 -3.06 0.55 -14.49
C LYS A 41 -2.71 1.85 -15.22
N LYS A 42 -2.87 2.99 -14.53
CA LYS A 42 -2.63 4.33 -15.08
C LYS A 42 -1.61 5.09 -14.23
N PHE A 43 -0.57 5.61 -14.86
CA PHE A 43 0.42 6.46 -14.19
C PHE A 43 -0.23 7.79 -13.76
N VAL A 44 0.12 8.24 -12.55
CA VAL A 44 -0.35 9.53 -12.01
C VAL A 44 0.79 10.52 -11.91
N ARG A 45 1.84 10.18 -11.14
CA ARG A 45 2.93 11.10 -10.81
C ARG A 45 4.16 10.36 -10.27
N ASN A 46 5.28 11.05 -10.18
CA ASN A 46 6.42 10.64 -9.36
C ASN A 46 6.33 11.32 -7.99
N GLN A 47 6.60 10.58 -6.91
CA GLN A 47 6.60 11.10 -5.53
C GLN A 47 7.62 10.34 -4.70
N ASP A 48 8.51 11.06 -3.99
CA ASP A 48 9.53 10.49 -3.09
C ASP A 48 10.39 9.37 -3.69
N GLY A 49 10.68 9.46 -4.99
CA GLY A 49 11.45 8.45 -5.73
C GLY A 49 10.65 7.23 -6.21
N PHE A 50 9.32 7.25 -6.03
CA PHE A 50 8.41 6.22 -6.50
C PHE A 50 7.52 6.70 -7.65
N LYS A 51 7.09 5.77 -8.50
CA LYS A 51 6.05 5.98 -9.51
C LYS A 51 4.70 5.61 -8.90
N VAL A 52 3.79 6.58 -8.82
CA VAL A 52 2.44 6.38 -8.28
C VAL A 52 1.49 6.05 -9.43
N PHE A 53 0.74 4.96 -9.27
CA PHE A 53 -0.25 4.48 -10.21
C PHE A 53 -1.62 4.39 -9.57
N ARG A 54 -2.65 4.73 -10.35
CA ARG A 54 -4.03 4.36 -10.07
C ARG A 54 -4.33 3.03 -10.76
N VAL A 55 -4.93 2.09 -10.03
CA VAL A 55 -5.26 0.76 -10.54
C VAL A 55 -6.72 0.41 -10.32
N ASN A 56 -7.32 -0.30 -11.25
CA ASN A 56 -8.62 -0.93 -11.03
C ASN A 56 -8.44 -2.08 -10.03
N GLY A 57 -8.74 -1.84 -8.75
CA GLY A 57 -8.54 -2.85 -7.71
C GLY A 57 -9.45 -4.06 -7.82
N GLU A 58 -10.62 -3.96 -8.45
CA GLU A 58 -11.44 -5.13 -8.77
C GLU A 58 -10.72 -6.05 -9.75
N TRP A 59 -10.12 -5.48 -10.80
CA TRP A 59 -9.28 -6.25 -11.72
C TRP A 59 -8.09 -6.88 -10.99
N VAL A 60 -7.39 -6.13 -10.14
CA VAL A 60 -6.25 -6.65 -9.35
C VAL A 60 -6.68 -7.79 -8.44
N ARG A 61 -7.82 -7.66 -7.73
CA ARG A 61 -8.33 -8.72 -6.84
C ARG A 61 -8.73 -9.99 -7.58
N ASN A 62 -9.34 -9.84 -8.74
CA ASN A 62 -9.81 -10.97 -9.56
C ASN A 62 -8.68 -11.68 -10.32
N ASN A 63 -7.56 -11.00 -10.60
CA ASN A 63 -6.52 -11.54 -11.49
C ASN A 63 -5.14 -11.73 -10.84
N LEU A 64 -4.82 -10.97 -9.78
CA LEU A 64 -3.48 -10.96 -9.17
C LEU A 64 -3.50 -11.36 -7.70
N SER A 65 -4.39 -10.76 -6.89
CA SER A 65 -4.40 -11.02 -5.45
C SER A 65 -5.68 -10.57 -4.77
N ILE A 66 -6.46 -11.52 -4.27
CA ILE A 66 -7.73 -11.26 -3.58
C ILE A 66 -7.59 -10.39 -2.32
N ILE A 67 -6.40 -10.35 -1.72
CA ILE A 67 -6.09 -9.55 -0.52
C ILE A 67 -5.66 -8.11 -0.84
N PHE A 68 -5.64 -7.69 -2.11
CA PHE A 68 -5.33 -6.30 -2.48
C PHE A 68 -6.47 -5.37 -2.06
N GLY A 69 -6.21 -4.54 -1.04
CA GLY A 69 -7.17 -3.62 -0.46
C GLY A 69 -7.16 -2.26 -1.14
N HIS A 70 -6.84 -1.22 -0.35
CA HIS A 70 -6.89 0.21 -0.74
C HIS A 70 -5.67 0.66 -1.55
N GLY A 71 -4.53 0.05 -1.28
CA GLY A 71 -3.25 0.36 -1.92
C GLY A 71 -2.27 -0.80 -1.74
N GLY A 72 -1.09 -0.64 -2.31
CA GLY A 72 -0.01 -1.60 -2.10
C GLY A 72 1.31 -1.18 -2.74
N HIS A 73 2.39 -1.78 -2.23
CA HIS A 73 3.73 -1.60 -2.74
C HIS A 73 4.51 -2.92 -2.86
N GLY A 74 5.70 -2.83 -3.47
CA GLY A 74 6.49 -3.99 -3.85
C GLY A 74 7.14 -4.82 -2.74
N PHE A 75 7.10 -4.44 -1.47
CA PHE A 75 7.57 -5.36 -0.42
C PHE A 75 6.46 -6.31 0.04
N VAL A 76 5.22 -5.84 0.08
CA VAL A 76 4.05 -6.61 0.53
C VAL A 76 3.49 -7.48 -0.60
N HIS A 77 3.33 -6.90 -1.79
CA HIS A 77 2.76 -7.58 -2.95
C HIS A 77 3.84 -7.97 -3.96
N GLU A 78 4.00 -9.26 -4.24
CA GLU A 78 5.05 -9.76 -5.13
C GLU A 78 4.90 -9.29 -6.58
N PHE A 79 3.68 -8.99 -7.02
CA PHE A 79 3.41 -8.52 -8.38
C PHE A 79 3.64 -7.00 -8.58
N ILE A 80 3.82 -6.22 -7.50
CA ILE A 80 4.07 -4.77 -7.60
C ILE A 80 5.58 -4.52 -7.69
N PRO A 81 6.11 -3.81 -8.70
CA PRO A 81 7.53 -3.47 -8.74
C PRO A 81 7.99 -2.63 -7.52
N LEU A 82 9.25 -2.78 -7.11
CA LEU A 82 9.78 -2.13 -5.88
C LEU A 82 9.82 -0.60 -5.92
N ASN A 83 9.73 -0.01 -7.11
CA ASN A 83 9.71 1.44 -7.33
C ASN A 83 8.31 1.98 -7.68
N GLU A 84 7.26 1.17 -7.50
CA GLU A 84 5.89 1.55 -7.77
C GLU A 84 5.02 1.51 -6.51
N ILE A 85 4.05 2.42 -6.47
CA ILE A 85 2.99 2.51 -5.47
C ILE A 85 1.66 2.45 -6.23
N TRP A 86 0.78 1.53 -5.84
CA TRP A 86 -0.52 1.35 -6.50
C TRP A 86 -1.64 1.76 -5.55
N ILE A 87 -2.58 2.55 -6.06
CA ILE A 87 -3.75 3.02 -5.32
C ILE A 87 -5.02 2.52 -6.01
N ASP A 88 -5.91 1.86 -5.26
CA ASP A 88 -7.17 1.36 -5.78
C ASP A 88 -8.13 2.52 -6.12
N THR A 89 -8.70 2.49 -7.32
CA THR A 89 -9.72 3.43 -7.78
C THR A 89 -11.15 3.05 -7.39
N HIS A 90 -11.39 1.86 -6.81
CA HIS A 90 -12.73 1.35 -6.49
C HIS A 90 -13.57 2.33 -5.66
N HIS A 91 -12.93 3.11 -4.80
CA HIS A 91 -13.60 4.05 -3.90
C HIS A 91 -13.95 5.40 -4.53
N GLU A 92 -13.43 5.72 -5.71
CA GLU A 92 -13.67 7.03 -6.34
C GLU A 92 -15.11 7.17 -6.86
N ASP A 93 -15.69 6.06 -7.32
CA ASP A 93 -17.06 6.00 -7.83
C ASP A 93 -17.95 5.08 -6.97
N CYS A 94 -17.63 4.88 -5.69
CA CYS A 94 -18.39 3.95 -4.84
C CYS A 94 -19.85 4.39 -4.70
N LYS A 95 -20.77 3.63 -5.31
CA LYS A 95 -22.21 3.66 -5.02
C LYS A 95 -22.50 2.78 -3.81
N CYS A 96 -21.93 3.16 -2.67
CA CYS A 96 -22.02 2.41 -1.43
C CYS A 96 -23.48 2.38 -0.94
N LYS A 97 -24.14 1.22 -1.00
CA LYS A 97 -25.57 1.05 -0.64
C LYS A 97 -25.82 1.11 0.88
N ASN A 98 -24.83 0.69 1.68
CA ASN A 98 -24.92 0.58 3.14
C ASN A 98 -24.14 1.70 3.85
N VAL A 99 -23.88 2.81 3.16
CA VAL A 99 -23.23 4.00 3.73
C VAL A 99 -24.26 5.12 3.74
N ARG A 100 -24.22 5.97 4.78
CA ARG A 100 -25.13 7.12 4.85
C ARG A 100 -24.96 7.97 3.59
N LYS A 101 -26.07 8.42 3.00
CA LYS A 101 -26.08 9.14 1.71
C LYS A 101 -25.29 10.46 1.72
N ASP A 102 -25.09 11.04 2.91
CA ASP A 102 -24.30 12.25 3.16
C ASP A 102 -22.80 11.98 3.35
N ARG A 103 -22.41 10.74 3.65
CA ARG A 103 -21.01 10.36 3.84
C ARG A 103 -20.34 10.14 2.49
N LYS A 104 -19.47 11.09 2.11
CA LYS A 104 -18.60 10.99 0.94
C LYS A 104 -17.23 10.45 1.35
N MET A 105 -16.53 9.79 0.44
CA MET A 105 -15.11 9.49 0.63
C MET A 105 -14.33 10.80 0.81
N SER A 106 -13.31 10.78 1.68
CA SER A 106 -12.42 11.93 1.80
C SER A 106 -11.77 12.23 0.45
N LYS A 107 -11.77 13.50 0.06
CA LYS A 107 -11.06 13.98 -1.13
C LYS A 107 -9.56 13.68 -1.06
N GLN A 108 -9.05 13.47 0.16
CA GLN A 108 -7.64 13.20 0.45
C GLN A 108 -7.31 11.71 0.47
N TYR A 109 -8.27 10.80 0.23
CA TYR A 109 -8.04 9.35 0.24
C TYR A 109 -6.81 8.91 -0.56
N THR A 110 -6.69 9.39 -1.80
CA THR A 110 -5.56 9.05 -2.68
C THR A 110 -4.23 9.52 -2.10
N ASP A 111 -4.20 10.72 -1.52
CA ASP A 111 -2.97 11.29 -0.98
C ASP A 111 -2.60 10.65 0.36
N SER A 112 -3.58 10.30 1.20
CA SER A 112 -3.34 9.54 2.43
C SER A 112 -2.79 8.16 2.11
N THR A 113 -3.49 7.41 1.26
CA THR A 113 -3.06 6.07 0.84
C THR A 113 -1.67 6.13 0.21
N THR A 114 -1.39 7.14 -0.63
CA THR A 114 -0.05 7.32 -1.21
C THR A 114 1.00 7.58 -0.14
N LEU A 115 0.73 8.45 0.84
CA LEU A 115 1.62 8.74 1.96
C LEU A 115 1.90 7.49 2.79
N HIS A 116 0.86 6.71 3.08
CA HIS A 116 0.95 5.46 3.83
C HIS A 116 1.88 4.47 3.14
N GLU A 117 1.55 4.13 1.90
CA GLU A 117 2.28 3.13 1.11
C GLU A 117 3.75 3.52 0.85
N ILE A 118 4.02 4.80 0.58
CA ILE A 118 5.40 5.30 0.43
C ILE A 118 6.16 5.13 1.74
N THR A 119 5.56 5.52 2.86
CA THR A 119 6.21 5.48 4.16
C THR A 119 6.52 4.05 4.57
N GLU A 120 5.54 3.14 4.42
CA GLU A 120 5.73 1.72 4.68
C GLU A 120 6.85 1.14 3.81
N CYS A 121 6.84 1.43 2.50
CA CYS A 121 7.86 0.99 1.56
C CYS A 121 9.26 1.51 1.91
N GLN A 122 9.38 2.77 2.33
CA GLN A 122 10.65 3.36 2.74
C GLN A 122 11.20 2.71 4.01
N GLU A 123 10.36 2.46 5.01
CA GLU A 123 10.77 1.80 6.25
C GLU A 123 11.17 0.34 6.00
N MET A 124 10.41 -0.40 5.20
CA MET A 124 10.78 -1.77 4.81
C MET A 124 12.07 -1.82 3.99
N LYS A 125 12.31 -0.82 3.12
CA LYS A 125 13.58 -0.68 2.39
C LYS A 125 14.77 -0.49 3.34
N LYS A 126 14.57 0.15 4.50
CA LYS A 126 15.57 0.28 5.58
C LYS A 126 15.70 -0.99 6.43
N GLY A 127 14.87 -2.01 6.21
CA GLY A 127 14.88 -3.27 6.93
C GLY A 127 13.89 -3.37 8.08
N ALA A 128 12.96 -2.43 8.22
CA ALA A 128 11.85 -2.58 9.16
C ALA A 128 10.98 -3.80 8.79
N ILE A 129 10.40 -4.43 9.82
CA ILE A 129 9.33 -5.40 9.61
C ILE A 129 8.05 -4.68 9.16
N PHE A 130 7.19 -5.35 8.39
CA PHE A 130 5.95 -4.78 7.87
C PHE A 130 5.11 -4.13 8.96
N HIS A 131 4.94 -4.79 10.10
CA HIS A 131 4.13 -4.24 11.21
C HIS A 131 4.65 -2.89 11.73
N HIS A 132 5.96 -2.74 11.88
CA HIS A 132 6.54 -1.47 12.33
C HIS A 132 6.42 -0.40 11.24
N ALA A 133 6.66 -0.77 9.98
CA ALA A 133 6.52 0.12 8.85
C ALA A 133 5.08 0.65 8.72
N HIS A 134 4.10 -0.25 8.92
CA HIS A 134 2.68 0.07 8.90
C HIS A 134 2.27 1.03 10.02
N GLN A 135 2.72 0.78 11.25
CA GLN A 135 2.47 1.69 12.39
C GLN A 135 3.06 3.08 12.14
N THR A 136 4.28 3.16 11.61
CA THR A 136 4.93 4.43 11.28
C THR A 136 4.15 5.19 10.19
N ALA A 137 3.63 4.48 9.20
CA ALA A 137 2.80 5.05 8.14
C ALA A 137 1.51 5.67 8.71
N LEU A 138 0.79 4.95 9.59
CA LEU A 138 -0.41 5.48 10.27
C LEU A 138 -0.12 6.75 11.08
N GLN A 139 0.97 6.77 11.84
CA GLN A 139 1.35 7.96 12.61
C GLN A 139 1.66 9.16 11.71
N LYS A 140 2.24 8.91 10.53
CA LYS A 140 2.54 9.96 9.56
C LYS A 140 1.30 10.50 8.88
N GLU A 141 0.31 9.65 8.57
CA GLU A 141 -1.00 10.09 8.08
C GLU A 141 -1.70 11.01 9.09
N ILE A 142 -1.74 10.60 10.36
CA ILE A 142 -2.31 11.38 11.46
C ILE A 142 -1.58 12.73 11.59
N SER A 143 -0.25 12.71 11.62
CA SER A 143 0.57 13.92 11.78
C SER A 143 0.43 14.89 10.59
N ALA A 144 0.12 14.37 9.40
CA ALA A 144 -0.09 15.18 8.21
C ALA A 144 -1.50 15.81 8.15
N GLY A 145 -2.43 15.39 9.02
CA GLY A 145 -3.81 15.88 9.04
C GLY A 145 -4.61 15.57 7.77
N ILE A 146 -4.22 14.53 7.04
CA ILE A 146 -4.81 14.14 5.73
C ILE A 146 -6.08 13.29 5.92
N ILE A 147 -6.25 12.69 7.09
CA ILE A 147 -7.51 12.04 7.50
C ILE A 147 -7.94 12.73 8.79
N PRO A 148 -8.99 13.57 8.78
CA PRO A 148 -9.60 14.03 10.02
C PRO A 148 -10.11 12.81 10.80
N ASP A 149 -10.04 12.86 12.13
CA ASP A 149 -10.60 11.79 12.95
C ASP A 149 -12.10 11.62 12.54
N PRO A 150 -12.52 10.40 12.12
CA PRO A 150 -13.89 10.17 11.66
C PRO A 150 -14.96 10.47 12.73
N TYR A 151 -14.57 10.62 14.00
CA TYR A 151 -15.44 11.07 15.09
C TYR A 151 -15.44 12.60 15.28
N THR A 152 -14.46 13.31 14.73
CA THR A 152 -14.40 14.78 14.70
C THR A 152 -15.03 15.40 13.45
N GLU A 153 -15.34 14.59 12.42
CA GLU A 153 -16.04 15.03 11.20
C GLU A 153 -17.55 15.22 11.38
N MET A 154 -18.12 14.90 12.55
CA MET A 154 -19.54 15.10 12.85
C MET A 154 -19.79 16.46 13.52
N ASN A 155 -19.67 17.54 12.76
CA ASN A 155 -20.25 18.85 13.11
C ASN A 155 -21.14 19.34 11.97
#